data_AF-A0A936BUV9-F1
#
_entry.id   AF-A0A936BUV9-F1
#
_cell.length_a   1.000
_cell.length_b   1.000
_cell.length_c   1.000
_cell.angle_alpha   90.00
_cell.angle_beta   90.00
_cell.angle_gamma   90.00
#
_symmetry.space_group_name_H-M   'P 1'
#
loop_
_entity.id
_entity.type
_entity.pdbx_description
1 polymer ?
#
loop_
_entity_poly.entity_id
_entity_poly.type
_entity_poly.pdbx_seq_one_letter_code
_entity_poly.pdbx_strand_id
1 'polypeptide(L)'
;MLALSRRHPLTSPTGPPLPSDADRVRLLARGLVVAEPGRCVQCGTCSHSCPSGIDVRAVAREGAAVTDRRCLLCGSCVSRCPRGVLSFVLVEGAA
;
A
#
# COMPACT_ATOMS: atom_id res chain seq x y z
N MET A 1 -4.89 -38.52 -12.62
CA MET A 1 -5.48 -37.24 -13.07
C MET A 1 -4.98 -36.11 -12.17
N LEU A 2 -3.69 -35.76 -12.25
CA LEU A 2 -3.13 -34.64 -11.50
C LEU A 2 -3.42 -33.34 -12.27
N ALA A 3 -4.23 -32.46 -11.69
CA ALA A 3 -4.42 -31.11 -12.18
C ALA A 3 -3.08 -30.37 -12.10
N LEU A 4 -2.46 -30.15 -13.25
CA LEU A 4 -1.27 -29.31 -13.41
C LEU A 4 -1.63 -27.89 -12.98
N SER A 5 -1.29 -27.55 -11.74
CA SER A 5 -1.34 -26.19 -11.21
C SER A 5 -0.56 -25.27 -12.14
N ARG A 6 -1.29 -24.55 -12.99
CA ARG A 6 -0.76 -23.55 -13.92
C ARG A 6 -0.07 -22.49 -13.08
N ARG A 7 1.26 -22.60 -12.97
CA ARG A 7 2.12 -21.57 -12.38
C ARG A 7 1.93 -20.32 -13.22
N HIS A 8 1.11 -19.38 -12.74
CA HIS A 8 1.05 -18.06 -13.33
C HIS A 8 2.44 -17.42 -13.18
N PRO A 9 3.08 -16.96 -14.27
CA PRO A 9 4.37 -16.31 -14.18
C PRO A 9 4.23 -15.03 -13.32
N LEU A 10 5.11 -14.90 -12.33
CA LEU A 10 5.18 -13.79 -11.36
C LEU A 10 5.62 -12.44 -11.99
N THR A 11 5.40 -12.22 -13.28
CA THR A 11 6.00 -11.13 -14.05
C THR A 11 4.94 -10.20 -14.66
N SER A 12 3.94 -9.76 -13.88
CA SER A 12 3.05 -8.70 -14.35
C SER A 12 3.64 -7.33 -13.97
N PRO A 13 4.16 -6.54 -14.93
CA PRO A 13 4.80 -5.25 -14.66
C PRO A 13 3.79 -4.11 -14.45
N THR A 14 2.51 -4.42 -14.22
CA THR A 14 1.43 -3.44 -14.00
C THR A 14 1.45 -2.82 -12.60
N GLY A 15 2.64 -2.56 -12.06
CA GLY A 15 2.84 -1.75 -10.86
C GLY A 15 3.18 -0.31 -11.26
N PRO A 16 2.81 0.70 -10.45
CA PRO A 16 3.37 2.04 -10.61
C PRO A 16 4.91 1.97 -10.56
N PRO A 17 5.64 2.82 -11.30
CA PRO A 17 7.10 2.80 -11.31
C PRO A 17 7.61 2.91 -9.87
N LEU A 18 8.52 2.01 -9.50
CA LEU A 18 9.17 2.07 -8.18
C LEU A 18 9.93 3.40 -8.07
N PRO A 19 9.94 4.06 -6.90
CA PRO A 19 10.71 5.28 -6.71
C PRO A 19 12.19 5.02 -6.99
N SER A 20 12.91 6.04 -7.49
CA SER A 20 14.37 5.99 -7.59
C SER A 20 14.98 5.72 -6.20
N ASP A 21 16.20 5.19 -6.12
CA ASP A 21 16.81 4.85 -4.83
C ASP A 21 16.84 6.06 -3.85
N ALA A 22 17.06 7.27 -4.36
CA ALA A 22 17.00 8.50 -3.57
C ALA A 22 15.59 8.80 -3.03
N ASP A 23 14.55 8.56 -3.84
CA ASP A 23 13.16 8.76 -3.43
C ASP A 23 12.72 7.68 -2.42
N ARG A 24 13.22 6.45 -2.55
CA ARG A 24 12.98 5.38 -1.58
C ARG A 24 13.54 5.75 -0.20
N VAL A 25 14.76 6.28 -0.14
CA VAL A 25 15.37 6.74 1.13
C VAL A 25 14.53 7.85 1.76
N ARG A 26 14.03 8.81 0.98
CA ARG A 26 13.16 9.89 1.48
C ARG A 26 11.83 9.35 2.00
N LEU A 27 11.21 8.41 1.29
CA LEU A 27 9.97 7.77 1.71
C LEU A 27 10.16 6.99 3.00
N LEU A 28 11.23 6.20 3.14
CA LEU A 28 11.50 5.46 4.37
C LEU A 28 11.74 6.39 5.57
N ALA A 29 12.33 7.57 5.36
CA ALA A 29 12.61 8.52 6.42
C ALA A 29 11.37 9.32 6.87
N ARG A 30 10.47 9.67 5.93
CA ARG A 30 9.40 10.65 6.16
C ARG A 30 8.21 10.47 5.24
N GLY A 31 7.93 9.25 4.84
CA GLY A 31 6.79 8.90 3.99
C GLY A 31 5.61 8.40 4.82
N LEU A 32 4.41 8.60 4.30
CA LEU A 32 3.18 7.98 4.79
C LEU A 32 2.43 7.35 3.63
N VAL A 33 1.61 6.34 3.95
CA VAL A 33 0.56 5.88 3.04
C VAL A 33 -0.69 6.69 3.33
N VAL A 34 -1.26 7.34 2.32
CA VAL A 34 -2.49 8.12 2.42
C VAL A 34 -3.57 7.53 1.53
N ALA A 35 -4.81 7.71 1.95
CA ALA A 35 -5.99 7.30 1.19
C ALA A 35 -6.70 8.50 0.57
N GLU A 36 -7.12 8.37 -0.68
CA GLU A 36 -8.02 9.34 -1.29
C GLU A 36 -9.44 9.20 -0.71
N PRO A 37 -10.01 10.26 -0.12
CA PRO A 37 -11.32 10.21 0.52
C PRO A 37 -12.43 9.88 -0.49
N GLY A 38 -13.43 9.11 -0.04
CA GLY A 38 -14.63 8.82 -0.83
C GLY A 38 -14.50 7.75 -1.92
N ARG A 39 -13.29 7.21 -2.17
CA ARG A 39 -13.08 6.15 -3.19
C ARG A 39 -12.94 4.73 -2.62
N CYS A 40 -12.79 4.59 -1.31
CA CYS A 40 -12.68 3.30 -0.64
C CYS A 40 -14.03 2.57 -0.61
N VAL A 41 -14.05 1.32 -1.10
CA VAL A 41 -15.23 0.44 -1.10
C VAL A 41 -15.20 -0.62 0.00
N GLN A 42 -14.29 -0.47 0.97
CA GLN A 42 -14.14 -1.35 2.15
C GLN A 42 -13.92 -2.85 1.85
N CYS A 43 -13.36 -3.21 0.69
CA CYS A 43 -13.10 -4.62 0.31
C CYS A 43 -12.13 -5.39 1.23
N GLY A 44 -11.32 -4.70 2.05
CA GLY A 44 -10.46 -5.33 3.07
C GLY A 44 -9.15 -5.93 2.58
N THR A 45 -8.88 -5.96 1.28
CA THR A 45 -7.63 -6.54 0.73
C THR A 45 -6.38 -5.89 1.30
N CYS A 46 -6.39 -4.57 1.53
CA CYS A 46 -5.27 -3.84 2.10
C CYS A 46 -4.91 -4.31 3.53
N SER A 47 -5.90 -4.43 4.42
CA SER A 47 -5.70 -4.94 5.79
C SER A 47 -5.22 -6.39 5.80
N HIS A 48 -5.84 -7.27 4.99
CA HIS A 48 -5.44 -8.67 4.91
C HIS A 48 -4.01 -8.87 4.41
N SER A 49 -3.53 -7.96 3.55
CA SER A 49 -2.18 -8.01 3.01
C SER A 49 -1.11 -7.32 3.87
N CYS A 50 -1.50 -6.65 4.96
CA CYS A 50 -0.57 -5.93 5.81
C CYS A 50 0.21 -6.93 6.68
N PRO A 51 1.54 -7.07 6.51
CA PRO A 51 2.33 -8.00 7.33
C PRO A 51 2.37 -7.59 8.81
N SER A 52 2.18 -6.29 9.10
CA SER A 52 2.14 -5.75 10.45
C SER A 52 0.74 -5.81 11.10
N GLY A 53 -0.27 -6.32 10.39
CA GLY A 53 -1.63 -6.48 10.92
C GLY A 53 -2.41 -5.17 11.13
N ILE A 54 -2.04 -4.08 10.46
CA ILE A 54 -2.75 -2.79 10.57
C ILE A 54 -4.08 -2.87 9.81
N ASP A 55 -5.18 -2.36 10.41
CA ASP A 55 -6.47 -2.25 9.69
C ASP A 55 -6.48 -1.06 8.73
N VAL A 56 -5.71 -1.18 7.64
CA VAL A 56 -5.58 -0.15 6.59
C VAL A 56 -6.94 0.18 5.95
N ARG A 57 -7.89 -0.77 5.91
CA ARG A 57 -9.26 -0.55 5.41
C ARG A 57 -9.98 0.53 6.21
N ALA A 58 -9.85 0.54 7.55
CA ALA A 58 -10.47 1.57 8.39
C ALA A 58 -9.89 2.95 8.06
N VAL A 59 -8.57 3.06 8.03
CA VAL A 59 -7.85 4.29 7.62
C VAL A 59 -8.28 4.75 6.23
N ALA A 60 -8.39 3.82 5.27
CA ALA A 60 -8.78 4.13 3.90
C ALA A 60 -10.23 4.59 3.77
N ARG A 61 -11.14 4.04 4.58
CA ARG A 61 -12.54 4.48 4.66
C ARG A 61 -12.64 5.93 5.13
N GLU A 62 -11.79 6.31 6.08
CA GLU A 62 -11.74 7.65 6.66
C GLU A 62 -11.01 8.66 5.74
N GLY A 63 -10.37 8.20 4.66
CA GLY A 63 -9.54 9.07 3.82
C GLY A 63 -8.31 9.61 4.56
N ALA A 64 -7.83 8.85 5.55
CA ALA A 64 -6.76 9.28 6.45
C ALA A 64 -5.38 8.72 6.03
N ALA A 65 -4.35 9.21 6.70
CA ALA A 65 -3.00 8.67 6.60
C ALA A 65 -2.79 7.48 7.55
N VAL A 66 -2.03 6.48 7.13
CA VAL A 66 -1.57 5.38 8.00
C VAL A 66 -0.44 5.91 8.89
N THR A 67 -0.79 6.37 10.08
CA THR A 67 0.15 6.92 11.09
C THR A 67 0.62 5.88 12.12
N ASP A 68 0.18 4.64 11.99
CA ASP A 68 0.57 3.54 12.89
C ASP A 68 2.08 3.27 12.77
N ARG A 69 2.78 3.29 13.91
CA ARG A 69 4.24 3.10 13.99
C ARG A 69 4.73 1.72 13.51
N ARG A 70 3.84 0.73 13.42
CA ARG A 70 4.14 -0.60 12.89
C ARG A 70 4.19 -0.62 11.36
N CYS A 71 3.83 0.48 10.70
CA CYS A 71 3.86 0.59 9.24
C CYS A 71 5.31 0.61 8.76
N LEU A 72 5.71 -0.43 8.03
CA LEU A 72 7.07 -0.58 7.49
C LEU A 72 7.26 0.08 6.12
N LEU A 73 6.26 0.82 5.63
CA LEU A 73 6.21 1.36 4.27
C LEU A 73 6.47 0.32 3.15
N CYS A 74 6.13 -0.95 3.39
CA CYS A 74 6.40 -2.04 2.45
C CYS A 74 5.61 -1.95 1.12
N GLY A 75 4.52 -1.18 1.08
CA GLY A 75 3.71 -0.96 -0.13
C GLY A 75 2.72 -2.07 -0.50
N SER A 76 2.60 -3.15 0.27
CA SER A 76 1.63 -4.23 -0.01
C SER A 76 0.18 -3.73 -0.11
N CYS A 77 -0.22 -2.79 0.75
CA CYS A 77 -1.57 -2.23 0.72
C CYS A 77 -1.82 -1.34 -0.51
N VAL A 78 -0.80 -0.60 -0.95
CA VAL A 78 -0.83 0.25 -2.15
C VAL A 78 -0.96 -0.64 -3.40
N SER A 79 -0.10 -1.68 -3.51
CA SER A 79 -0.09 -2.56 -4.69
C SER A 79 -1.32 -3.44 -4.82
N ARG A 80 -1.95 -3.85 -3.70
CA ARG A 80 -3.12 -4.74 -3.71
C ARG A 80 -4.46 -4.01 -3.68
N CYS A 81 -4.49 -2.68 -3.60
CA CYS A 81 -5.74 -1.95 -3.62
C CYS A 81 -6.34 -1.98 -5.05
N PRO A 82 -7.44 -2.70 -5.30
CA PRO A 82 -7.99 -2.83 -6.65
C PRO A 82 -8.57 -1.51 -7.20
N ARG A 83 -8.84 -0.55 -6.30
CA ARG A 83 -9.35 0.78 -6.64
C ARG A 83 -8.24 1.83 -6.78
N GLY A 84 -7.00 1.50 -6.41
CA GLY A 84 -5.87 2.44 -6.43
C GLY A 84 -6.05 3.64 -5.50
N VAL A 85 -6.68 3.44 -4.33
CA VAL A 85 -7.03 4.53 -3.38
C VAL A 85 -5.85 4.94 -2.51
N LEU A 86 -4.87 4.07 -2.34
CA LEU A 86 -3.74 4.26 -1.44
C LEU A 86 -2.50 4.67 -2.24
N SER A 87 -1.78 5.69 -1.76
CA SER A 87 -0.54 6.16 -2.36
C SER A 87 0.49 6.56 -1.30
N PHE A 88 1.75 6.63 -1.69
CA PHE A 88 2.80 7.19 -0.85
C PHE A 88 2.85 8.71 -0.99
N VAL A 89 3.04 9.41 0.12
CA VAL A 89 3.34 10.84 0.14
C VAL A 89 4.52 11.09 1.07
N LEU A 90 5.35 12.07 0.72
CA LEU A 90 6.36 12.60 1.63
C LEU A 90 5.68 13.63 2.53
N VAL A 91 5.85 13.48 3.84
CA VAL A 91 5.51 14.54 4.79
C VAL A 91 6.73 15.42 4.98
N GLU A 92 6.66 16.65 4.47
CA GLU A 92 7.67 17.66 4.73
C GLU A 92 7.35 18.32 6.06
N GLY A 93 8.08 17.92 7.11
CA GLY A 93 8.17 18.64 8.38
C GLY A 93 6.88 18.73 9.19
N ALA A 94 6.62 17.74 10.04
CA ALA A 94 6.01 18.05 11.33
C ALA A 94 7.11 18.71 12.19
N ALA A 95 7.12 20.05 12.18
CA ALA A 95 7.78 20.83 13.22
C ALA A 95 6.95 20.77 14.51
#